data_AF-A0A9E0J9J2-F1
#
_entry.id   AF-A0A9E0J9J2-F1
#
_cell.length_a   1.000
_cell.length_b   1.000
_cell.length_c   1.000
_cell.angle_alpha   90.00
_cell.angle_beta   90.00
_cell.angle_gamma   90.00
#
_symmetry.space_group_name_H-M   'P 1'
#
loop_
_entity.id
_entity.type
_entity.pdbx_description
1 polymer ?
#
loop_
_entity_poly.entity_id
_entity_poly.type
_entity_poly.pdbx_seq_one_letter_code
_entity_poly.pdbx_strand_id
1 'polypeptide(L)'
;MILQRRTFLTGAAALSASPALAAPGLVHVKLTTPVGAIVLALNQAKAPITVANFLRYTDTKRYDGATFYRASRPKGYTADDYGSIQGGLQNDPAKVMKPIGHEPTTRTGLSHTDGAISMGRFAPGSATSDFFICIGDNTYLDANPKAKGDNLGFAAFGYVVEGMDVVRKILVKPRSPTAGVGVMKGEMLKPPVPILSARRTTAPIPKVETPPVEAAPAAPALTPAPTAPVTPSPEAAPQG
;
A
#
# COMPACT_ATOMS: atom_id res chain seq x y z
N MET A 1 33.74 46.70 52.45
CA MET A 1 32.60 45.78 52.24
C MET A 1 32.31 45.77 50.73
N ILE A 2 32.58 44.62 50.10
CA ILE A 2 32.80 44.45 48.65
C ILE A 2 31.45 44.23 47.95
N LEU A 3 31.12 45.01 46.92
CA LEU A 3 29.91 44.80 46.10
C LEU A 3 30.31 44.32 44.70
N GLN A 4 30.15 43.02 44.47
CA GLN A 4 30.45 42.34 43.20
C GLN A 4 29.47 42.73 42.09
N ARG A 5 30.03 43.16 40.95
CA ARG A 5 29.31 43.31 39.68
C ARG A 5 28.99 41.92 39.12
N ARG A 6 27.72 41.66 38.82
CA ARG A 6 27.26 40.45 38.12
C ARG A 6 27.03 40.77 36.65
N THR A 7 27.92 40.28 35.81
CA THR A 7 27.78 40.29 34.35
C THR A 7 26.93 39.08 33.95
N PHE A 8 25.81 39.29 33.28
CA PHE A 8 25.02 38.22 32.66
C PHE A 8 25.52 37.97 31.23
N LEU A 9 26.10 36.79 30.97
CA LEU A 9 26.33 36.28 29.62
C LEU A 9 25.06 35.58 29.13
N THR A 10 24.42 36.11 28.09
CA THR A 10 23.36 35.45 27.33
C THR A 10 23.98 34.42 26.39
N GLY A 11 23.89 33.13 26.74
CA GLY A 11 24.26 32.02 25.87
C GLY A 11 23.15 31.72 24.86
N ALA A 12 23.41 31.93 23.57
CA ALA A 12 22.54 31.46 22.50
C ALA A 12 22.70 29.94 22.33
N ALA A 13 21.67 29.18 22.68
CA ALA A 13 21.61 27.74 22.42
C ALA A 13 21.26 27.51 20.94
N ALA A 14 22.24 27.07 20.15
CA ALA A 14 22.00 26.57 18.81
C ALA A 14 21.29 25.21 18.90
N LEU A 15 20.03 25.13 18.45
CA LEU A 15 19.35 23.87 18.23
C LEU A 15 20.02 23.14 17.04
N SER A 16 20.88 22.17 17.33
CA SER A 16 21.28 21.17 16.35
C SER A 16 20.08 20.28 16.01
N ALA A 17 19.50 20.47 14.83
CA ALA A 17 18.53 19.54 14.28
C ALA A 17 19.22 18.19 14.01
N SER A 18 18.80 17.14 14.71
CA SER A 18 19.24 15.76 14.43
C SER A 18 18.68 15.30 13.08
N PRO A 19 19.47 14.64 12.22
CA PRO A 19 18.94 14.07 11.00
C PRO A 19 18.01 12.92 11.38
N ALA A 20 16.75 13.00 10.92
CA ALA A 20 15.80 11.91 11.06
C ALA A 20 16.36 10.68 10.33
N LEU A 21 16.76 9.67 11.10
CA LEU A 21 17.26 8.40 10.59
C LEU A 21 16.13 7.74 9.78
N ALA A 22 16.35 7.54 8.48
CA ALA A 22 15.46 6.72 7.64
C ALA A 22 15.17 5.40 8.37
N ALA A 23 13.89 5.05 8.55
CA ALA A 23 13.52 3.82 9.22
C ALA A 23 14.23 2.62 8.58
N PRO A 24 14.93 1.76 9.33
CA PRO A 24 15.72 0.68 8.77
C PRO A 24 14.82 -0.27 7.97
N GLY A 25 15.10 -0.41 6.67
CA GLY A 25 14.38 -1.33 5.77
C GLY A 25 13.48 -0.67 4.73
N LEU A 26 13.31 0.66 4.72
CA LEU A 26 12.62 1.36 3.63
C LEU A 26 13.60 1.84 2.54
N VAL A 27 13.27 1.57 1.28
CA VAL A 27 13.96 2.11 0.11
C VAL A 27 13.01 3.00 -0.67
N HIS A 28 13.39 4.24 -0.94
CA HIS A 28 12.53 5.15 -1.70
C HIS A 28 12.86 5.14 -3.19
N VAL A 29 11.83 5.14 -4.03
CA VAL A 29 11.94 5.26 -5.49
C VAL A 29 11.01 6.36 -5.98
N LYS A 30 11.54 7.28 -6.78
CA LYS A 30 10.77 8.31 -7.49
C LYS A 30 10.49 7.85 -8.92
N LEU A 31 9.23 7.77 -9.27
CA LEU A 31 8.74 7.64 -10.64
C LEU A 31 8.43 9.04 -11.16
N THR A 32 9.10 9.45 -12.24
CA THR A 32 8.85 10.74 -12.90
C THR A 32 7.93 10.52 -14.09
N THR A 33 6.84 11.26 -14.17
CA THR A 33 5.88 11.22 -15.29
C THR A 33 5.65 12.63 -15.84
N PRO A 34 5.07 12.79 -17.04
CA PRO A 34 4.72 14.11 -17.56
C PRO A 34 3.68 14.87 -16.73
N VAL A 35 2.95 14.19 -15.84
CA VAL A 35 1.89 14.79 -15.02
C VAL A 35 2.29 14.95 -13.54
N GLY A 36 3.55 14.67 -13.20
CA GLY A 36 4.10 14.82 -11.86
C GLY A 36 4.97 13.65 -11.44
N ALA A 37 5.57 13.76 -10.25
CA ALA A 37 6.36 12.71 -9.64
C ALA A 37 5.52 11.90 -8.65
N ILE A 38 5.81 10.60 -8.54
CA ILE A 38 5.26 9.69 -7.53
C ILE A 38 6.44 9.14 -6.75
N VAL A 39 6.45 9.29 -5.42
CA VAL A 39 7.49 8.75 -4.56
C VAL A 39 6.93 7.55 -3.82
N LEU A 40 7.64 6.43 -3.92
CA LEU A 40 7.31 5.15 -3.29
C LEU A 40 8.25 4.92 -2.11
N ALA A 41 7.73 4.42 -0.98
CA ALA A 41 8.50 3.79 0.09
C ALA A 41 8.32 2.27 0.02
N LEU A 42 9.37 1.57 -0.34
CA LEU A 42 9.40 0.12 -0.54
C LEU A 42 9.90 -0.57 0.72
N ASN A 43 9.16 -1.56 1.23
CA ASN A 43 9.49 -2.22 2.49
C ASN A 43 10.37 -3.45 2.26
N GLN A 44 11.68 -3.23 2.13
CA GLN A 44 12.66 -4.28 1.84
C GLN A 44 12.76 -5.31 2.98
N ALA A 45 12.49 -4.91 4.22
CA ALA A 45 12.49 -5.83 5.36
C ALA A 45 11.32 -6.84 5.29
N LYS A 46 10.13 -6.38 4.90
CA LYS A 46 8.92 -7.22 4.81
C LYS A 46 8.79 -7.99 3.50
N ALA A 47 9.23 -7.41 2.38
CA ALA A 47 9.11 -7.99 1.03
C ALA A 47 10.46 -7.99 0.28
N PRO A 48 11.49 -8.69 0.79
CA PRO A 48 12.85 -8.60 0.27
C PRO A 48 12.99 -9.05 -1.18
N ILE A 49 12.28 -10.11 -1.60
CA ILE A 49 12.36 -10.65 -2.96
C ILE A 49 11.71 -9.67 -3.95
N THR A 50 10.54 -9.15 -3.59
CA THR A 50 9.74 -8.25 -4.41
C THR A 50 10.41 -6.90 -4.56
N VAL A 51 10.91 -6.33 -3.47
CA VAL A 51 11.64 -5.06 -3.49
C VAL A 51 12.95 -5.20 -4.27
N ALA A 52 13.72 -6.27 -4.06
CA ALA A 52 14.94 -6.51 -4.83
C ALA A 52 14.64 -6.62 -6.34
N ASN A 53 13.54 -7.26 -6.72
CA ASN A 53 13.11 -7.32 -8.10
C ASN A 53 12.80 -5.95 -8.70
N PHE A 54 11.94 -5.17 -8.06
CA PHE A 54 11.58 -3.83 -8.53
C PHE A 54 12.81 -2.90 -8.62
N LEU A 55 13.72 -2.99 -7.64
CA LEU A 55 14.96 -2.23 -7.64
C LEU A 55 15.91 -2.67 -8.76
N ARG A 56 15.98 -3.95 -9.13
CA ARG A 56 16.77 -4.39 -10.29
C ARG A 56 16.32 -3.72 -11.58
N TYR A 57 15.01 -3.63 -11.83
CA TYR A 57 14.48 -2.90 -13.00
C TYR A 57 14.74 -1.39 -12.90
N THR A 58 14.64 -0.81 -11.70
CA THR A 58 14.93 0.61 -11.42
C THR A 58 16.40 0.96 -11.67
N ASP A 59 17.33 0.20 -11.08
CA ASP A 59 18.76 0.46 -11.11
C ASP A 59 19.36 0.20 -12.49
N THR A 60 18.81 -0.76 -13.23
CA THR A 60 19.15 -1.00 -14.64
C THR A 60 18.39 -0.10 -15.61
N LYS A 61 17.65 0.89 -15.09
CA LYS A 61 16.89 1.89 -15.86
C LYS A 61 15.87 1.30 -16.84
N ARG A 62 15.44 0.05 -16.63
CA ARG A 62 14.51 -0.63 -17.54
C ARG A 62 13.11 -0.02 -17.52
N TYR A 63 12.73 0.61 -16.41
CA TYR A 63 11.48 1.37 -16.32
C TYR A 63 11.51 2.72 -17.06
N ASP A 64 12.66 3.17 -17.57
CA ASP A 64 12.71 4.38 -18.38
C ASP A 64 12.00 4.12 -19.72
N GLY A 65 10.97 4.93 -20.01
CA GLY A 65 10.11 4.72 -21.17
C GLY A 65 9.11 3.56 -21.03
N ALA A 66 9.01 2.94 -19.85
CA ALA A 66 7.85 2.12 -19.50
C ALA A 66 6.59 3.01 -19.44
N THR A 67 5.42 2.41 -19.28
CA THR A 67 4.18 3.20 -19.21
C THR A 67 3.27 2.73 -18.09
N PHE A 68 2.48 3.65 -17.54
CA PHE A 68 1.18 3.31 -16.99
C PHE A 68 0.22 3.13 -18.16
N TYR A 69 -0.23 1.89 -18.37
CA TYR A 69 -1.00 1.48 -19.53
C TYR A 69 -2.45 1.13 -19.21
N ARG A 70 -2.80 0.92 -17.94
CA ARG A 70 -4.17 0.57 -17.51
C ARG A 70 -4.59 1.40 -16.30
N ALA A 71 -5.86 1.78 -16.30
CA ALA A 71 -6.53 2.48 -15.21
C ALA A 71 -7.87 1.77 -14.92
N SER A 72 -7.89 0.92 -13.89
CA SER A 72 -9.09 0.21 -13.46
C SER A 72 -9.84 1.06 -12.44
N ARG A 73 -11.09 1.38 -12.76
CA ARG A 73 -12.00 2.17 -11.93
C ARG A 73 -13.44 1.88 -12.31
N PRO A 74 -14.40 1.98 -11.36
CA PRO A 74 -15.82 1.82 -11.65
C PRO A 74 -16.34 2.87 -12.64
N LYS A 75 -17.45 2.54 -13.32
CA LYS A 75 -18.17 3.49 -14.15
C LYS A 75 -18.77 4.57 -13.25
N GLY A 76 -18.60 5.85 -13.62
CA GLY A 76 -19.06 6.96 -12.78
C GLY A 76 -18.13 7.31 -11.62
N TYR A 77 -16.90 6.80 -11.62
CA TYR A 77 -15.86 7.05 -10.60
C TYR A 77 -15.88 8.47 -10.03
N THR A 78 -15.86 8.54 -8.70
CA THR A 78 -15.78 9.71 -7.83
C THR A 78 -14.49 9.67 -7.00
N ALA A 79 -14.18 10.74 -6.27
CA ALA A 79 -12.93 10.80 -5.50
C ALA A 79 -12.85 9.78 -4.34
N ASP A 80 -14.01 9.32 -3.85
CA ASP A 80 -14.16 8.39 -2.73
C ASP A 80 -14.18 6.92 -3.19
N ASP A 81 -14.19 6.67 -4.50
CA ASP A 81 -14.13 5.34 -5.07
C ASP A 81 -12.74 4.71 -4.99
N TYR A 82 -12.71 3.39 -5.17
CA TYR A 82 -11.48 2.61 -5.30
C TYR A 82 -11.08 2.41 -6.77
N GLY A 83 -9.83 2.05 -6.98
CA GLY A 83 -9.30 1.71 -8.29
C GLY A 83 -7.80 1.42 -8.26
N SER A 84 -7.21 1.29 -9.43
CA SER A 84 -5.77 1.15 -9.56
C SER A 84 -5.24 1.66 -10.90
N ILE A 85 -4.00 2.14 -10.89
CA ILE A 85 -3.22 2.34 -12.12
C ILE A 85 -2.18 1.23 -12.21
N GLN A 86 -2.06 0.61 -13.38
CA GLN A 86 -1.07 -0.44 -13.63
C GLN A 86 -0.03 0.08 -14.63
N GLY A 87 1.23 -0.15 -14.31
CA GLY A 87 2.36 0.22 -15.12
C GLY A 87 3.46 -0.84 -15.14
N GLY A 88 4.35 -0.73 -16.11
CA GLY A 88 5.39 -1.72 -16.32
C GLY A 88 5.82 -1.84 -17.77
N LEU A 89 6.40 -2.99 -18.10
CA LEU A 89 6.99 -3.28 -19.40
C LEU A 89 6.08 -4.12 -20.28
N GLN A 90 4.90 -4.52 -19.78
CA GLN A 90 3.89 -5.25 -20.55
C GLN A 90 4.45 -6.53 -21.20
N ASN A 91 5.32 -7.22 -20.46
CA ASN A 91 6.04 -8.41 -20.93
C ASN A 91 6.92 -8.21 -22.17
N ASP A 92 7.44 -7.00 -22.41
CA ASP A 92 8.44 -6.76 -23.45
C ASP A 92 9.63 -7.73 -23.28
N PRO A 93 9.82 -8.71 -24.19
CA PRO A 93 10.81 -9.78 -24.03
C PRO A 93 12.25 -9.28 -24.02
N ALA A 94 12.51 -8.10 -24.59
CA ALA A 94 13.84 -7.49 -24.56
C ALA A 94 14.16 -6.88 -23.18
N LYS A 95 13.12 -6.54 -22.39
CA LYS A 95 13.26 -5.79 -21.14
C LYS A 95 12.87 -6.57 -19.89
N VAL A 96 12.04 -7.60 -19.98
CA VAL A 96 11.67 -8.39 -18.79
C VAL A 96 12.80 -9.32 -18.33
N MET A 97 12.85 -9.56 -17.02
CA MET A 97 13.74 -10.49 -16.35
C MET A 97 12.94 -11.74 -15.93
N LYS A 98 13.64 -12.77 -15.44
CA LYS A 98 13.00 -13.99 -14.93
C LYS A 98 11.98 -13.67 -13.81
N PRO A 99 10.88 -14.42 -13.72
CA PRO A 99 9.89 -14.20 -12.69
C PRO A 99 10.42 -14.52 -11.29
N ILE A 100 9.77 -13.98 -10.27
CA ILE A 100 10.19 -14.09 -8.87
C ILE A 100 9.23 -14.91 -8.02
N GLY A 101 9.73 -15.44 -6.90
CA GLY A 101 8.90 -16.10 -5.90
C GLY A 101 7.87 -15.15 -5.29
N HIS A 102 6.66 -15.66 -5.04
CA HIS A 102 5.56 -14.85 -4.51
C HIS A 102 5.73 -14.54 -3.02
N GLU A 103 5.40 -13.31 -2.62
CA GLU A 103 5.41 -12.83 -1.24
C GLU A 103 4.00 -12.38 -0.82
N PRO A 104 3.13 -13.29 -0.37
CA PRO A 104 1.73 -12.95 -0.09
C PRO A 104 1.60 -12.03 1.12
N THR A 105 0.49 -11.28 1.19
CA THR A 105 0.19 -10.35 2.29
C THR A 105 0.11 -11.04 3.67
N THR A 106 -0.26 -12.33 3.71
CA THR A 106 -0.23 -13.16 4.92
C THR A 106 1.19 -13.39 5.47
N ARG A 107 2.22 -13.25 4.63
CA ARG A 107 3.63 -13.34 5.03
C ARG A 107 4.23 -11.97 5.30
N THR A 108 3.95 -10.99 4.45
CA THR A 108 4.57 -9.65 4.54
C THR A 108 3.84 -8.74 5.53
N GLY A 109 2.55 -8.97 5.78
CA GLY A 109 1.70 -8.07 6.56
C GLY A 109 1.49 -6.70 5.88
N LEU A 110 1.71 -6.60 4.57
CA LEU A 110 1.42 -5.42 3.76
C LEU A 110 0.08 -5.62 3.08
N SER A 111 -0.84 -4.68 3.25
CA SER A 111 -2.22 -4.77 2.75
C SER A 111 -2.47 -3.76 1.63
N HIS A 112 -3.39 -4.09 0.71
CA HIS A 112 -3.76 -3.26 -0.44
C HIS A 112 -4.69 -2.09 -0.06
N THR A 113 -4.24 -1.24 0.86
CA THR A 113 -4.91 0.03 1.21
C THR A 113 -4.51 1.17 0.25
N ASP A 114 -5.04 2.38 0.46
CA ASP A 114 -4.76 3.54 -0.41
C ASP A 114 -3.24 3.74 -0.55
N GLY A 115 -2.79 3.92 -1.79
CA GLY A 115 -1.38 4.11 -2.13
C GLY A 115 -0.52 2.84 -2.12
N ALA A 116 -1.04 1.65 -1.79
CA ALA A 116 -0.25 0.42 -1.85
C ALA A 116 0.33 0.19 -3.26
N ILE A 117 1.60 -0.17 -3.35
CA ILE A 117 2.20 -0.68 -4.60
C ILE A 117 2.36 -2.20 -4.50
N SER A 118 1.96 -2.89 -5.58
CA SER A 118 1.91 -4.35 -5.62
C SER A 118 2.26 -4.90 -7.00
N MET A 119 2.79 -6.12 -7.04
CA MET A 119 3.18 -6.76 -8.30
C MET A 119 1.96 -7.30 -9.05
N GLY A 120 1.89 -7.05 -10.36
CA GLY A 120 1.01 -7.76 -11.27
C GLY A 120 1.51 -9.19 -11.50
N ARG A 121 0.56 -10.14 -11.58
CA ARG A 121 0.86 -11.56 -11.86
C ARG A 121 -0.29 -12.22 -12.62
N PHE A 122 0.02 -13.33 -13.28
CA PHE A 122 -0.96 -14.25 -13.87
C PHE A 122 -1.19 -15.47 -12.98
N ALA A 123 -0.12 -15.98 -12.37
CA ALA A 123 -0.15 -17.08 -11.41
C ALA A 123 0.84 -16.79 -10.26
N PRO A 124 0.74 -17.47 -9.11
CA PRO A 124 1.76 -17.39 -8.09
C PRO A 124 3.14 -17.70 -8.66
N GLY A 125 4.13 -16.86 -8.37
CA GLY A 125 5.48 -17.02 -8.89
C GLY A 125 5.68 -16.57 -10.34
N SER A 126 4.69 -15.91 -10.97
CA SER A 126 4.78 -15.42 -12.36
C SER A 126 5.13 -13.94 -12.47
N ALA A 127 5.28 -13.22 -11.35
CA ALA A 127 5.49 -11.77 -11.35
C ALA A 127 6.86 -11.42 -11.95
N THR A 128 6.90 -10.44 -12.86
CA THR A 128 8.12 -9.94 -13.53
C THR A 128 8.30 -8.45 -13.27
N SER A 129 7.91 -7.58 -14.21
CA SER A 129 8.12 -6.12 -14.17
C SER A 129 6.90 -5.31 -13.82
N ASP A 130 5.71 -5.86 -14.07
CA ASP A 130 4.48 -5.09 -14.05
C ASP A 130 3.98 -4.94 -12.61
N PHE A 131 3.57 -3.73 -12.26
CA PHE A 131 3.12 -3.36 -10.93
C PHE A 131 1.84 -2.51 -11.04
N PHE A 132 1.11 -2.40 -9.95
CA PHE A 132 -0.02 -1.48 -9.84
C PHE A 132 0.04 -0.70 -8.53
N ILE A 133 -0.59 0.47 -8.55
CA ILE A 133 -0.76 1.34 -7.39
C ILE A 133 -2.25 1.41 -7.08
N CYS A 134 -2.62 1.08 -5.85
CA CYS A 134 -3.97 1.12 -5.32
C CYS A 134 -4.43 2.55 -5.05
N ILE A 135 -5.70 2.80 -5.30
CA ILE A 135 -6.44 4.01 -4.95
C ILE A 135 -7.64 3.54 -4.14
N GLY A 136 -7.82 4.07 -2.93
CA GLY A 136 -8.79 3.58 -1.96
C GLY A 136 -8.43 2.20 -1.39
N ASP A 137 -9.36 1.62 -0.62
CA ASP A 137 -9.22 0.27 -0.07
C ASP A 137 -9.46 -0.79 -1.15
N ASN A 138 -8.43 -1.61 -1.41
CA ASN A 138 -8.46 -2.73 -2.33
C ASN A 138 -8.08 -4.05 -1.63
N THR A 139 -8.37 -4.19 -0.34
CA THR A 139 -8.07 -5.39 0.48
C THR A 139 -8.60 -6.70 -0.08
N TYR A 140 -9.56 -6.67 -1.02
CA TYR A 140 -9.96 -7.86 -1.80
C TYR A 140 -8.81 -8.48 -2.63
N LEU A 141 -7.70 -7.75 -2.81
CA LEU A 141 -6.47 -8.22 -3.46
C LEU A 141 -5.49 -8.88 -2.47
N ASP A 142 -5.74 -8.80 -1.16
CA ASP A 142 -4.94 -9.47 -0.13
C ASP A 142 -5.10 -11.00 -0.24
N ALA A 143 -4.09 -11.73 0.26
CA ALA A 143 -4.18 -13.16 0.39
C ALA A 143 -5.31 -13.55 1.36
N ASN A 144 -6.15 -14.51 0.96
CA ASN A 144 -7.26 -15.00 1.76
C ASN A 144 -7.17 -16.52 1.90
N PRO A 145 -6.47 -17.07 2.92
CA PRO A 145 -6.27 -18.51 3.09
C PRO A 145 -7.54 -19.36 3.13
N LYS A 146 -8.71 -18.74 3.38
CA LYS A 146 -10.01 -19.43 3.41
C LYS A 146 -10.68 -19.54 2.03
N ALA A 147 -10.24 -18.76 1.05
CA ALA A 147 -10.76 -18.82 -0.32
C ALA A 147 -10.29 -20.10 -1.05
N LYS A 148 -11.13 -20.60 -1.97
CA LYS A 148 -10.80 -21.73 -2.84
C LYS A 148 -9.90 -21.28 -4.00
N GLY A 149 -9.07 -22.20 -4.50
CA GLY A 149 -8.21 -21.96 -5.66
C GLY A 149 -6.97 -21.13 -5.31
N ASP A 150 -6.53 -20.29 -6.23
CA ASP A 150 -5.44 -19.35 -5.97
C ASP A 150 -5.90 -18.28 -4.97
N ASN A 151 -5.40 -18.41 -3.75
CA ASN A 151 -5.80 -17.63 -2.59
C ASN A 151 -4.65 -16.77 -2.02
N LEU A 152 -3.54 -16.67 -2.77
CA LEU A 152 -2.32 -15.98 -2.34
C LEU A 152 -2.34 -14.47 -2.58
N GLY A 153 -3.42 -13.93 -3.15
CA GLY A 153 -3.56 -12.50 -3.44
C GLY A 153 -2.42 -11.96 -4.31
N PHE A 154 -2.20 -10.65 -4.26
CA PHE A 154 -1.07 -9.99 -4.90
C PHE A 154 0.03 -9.61 -3.89
N ALA A 155 1.26 -9.42 -4.37
CA ALA A 155 2.40 -9.15 -3.50
C ALA A 155 2.56 -7.63 -3.31
N ALA A 156 1.89 -7.07 -2.30
CA ALA A 156 2.10 -5.69 -1.86
C ALA A 156 3.51 -5.57 -1.25
N PHE A 157 4.26 -4.53 -1.65
CA PHE A 157 5.67 -4.38 -1.27
C PHE A 157 6.06 -2.95 -0.85
N GLY A 158 5.10 -2.04 -0.74
CA GLY A 158 5.34 -0.66 -0.30
C GLY A 158 4.12 0.23 -0.48
N TYR A 159 4.33 1.53 -0.31
CA TYR A 159 3.27 2.53 -0.45
C TYR A 159 3.79 3.80 -1.14
N VAL A 160 2.89 4.54 -1.80
CA VAL A 160 3.12 5.92 -2.22
C VAL A 160 3.20 6.80 -0.98
N VAL A 161 4.25 7.63 -0.91
CA VAL A 161 4.47 8.60 0.18
C VAL A 161 4.37 10.05 -0.28
N GLU A 162 4.53 10.30 -1.58
CA GLU A 162 4.25 11.59 -2.21
C GLU A 162 3.68 11.36 -3.61
N GLY A 163 2.79 12.25 -4.07
CA GLY A 163 2.22 12.20 -5.42
C GLY A 163 0.98 11.31 -5.58
N MET A 164 0.21 11.08 -4.52
CA MET A 164 -1.09 10.41 -4.66
C MET A 164 -2.08 11.20 -5.52
N ASP A 165 -1.98 12.53 -5.57
CA ASP A 165 -2.72 13.37 -6.50
C ASP A 165 -2.33 13.06 -7.96
N VAL A 166 -1.05 12.78 -8.23
CA VAL A 166 -0.55 12.36 -9.55
C VAL A 166 -1.11 11.00 -9.93
N VAL A 167 -1.12 10.04 -9.00
CA VAL A 167 -1.73 8.72 -9.19
C VAL A 167 -3.21 8.85 -9.57
N ARG A 168 -3.98 9.67 -8.83
CA ARG A 168 -5.40 9.94 -9.11
C ARG A 168 -5.60 10.68 -10.45
N LYS A 169 -4.72 11.62 -10.82
CA LYS A 169 -4.72 12.27 -12.15
C LYS A 169 -4.51 11.27 -13.28
N ILE A 170 -3.64 10.27 -13.10
CA ILE A 170 -3.44 9.21 -14.11
C ILE A 170 -4.68 8.33 -14.21
N LEU A 171 -5.29 7.96 -13.07
CA LEU A 171 -6.47 7.09 -13.03
C LEU A 171 -7.64 7.61 -13.89
N VAL A 172 -7.86 8.93 -13.88
CA VAL A 172 -8.98 9.56 -14.60
C VAL A 172 -8.69 9.90 -16.06
N LYS A 173 -7.49 9.62 -16.58
CA LYS A 173 -7.17 9.85 -18.00
C LYS A 173 -8.05 9.01 -18.93
N PRO A 174 -8.19 9.43 -20.21
CA PRO A 174 -8.99 8.71 -21.18
C PRO A 174 -8.56 7.25 -21.33
N ARG A 175 -9.56 6.37 -21.34
CA ARG A 175 -9.41 4.94 -21.58
C ARG A 175 -9.95 4.60 -22.97
N SER A 176 -9.35 3.64 -23.64
CA SER A 176 -9.94 3.05 -24.84
C SER A 176 -11.14 2.19 -24.45
N PRO A 177 -12.32 2.36 -25.07
CA PRO A 177 -13.49 1.53 -24.79
C PRO A 177 -13.34 0.09 -25.29
N THR A 178 -12.39 -0.16 -26.19
CA THR A 178 -12.27 -1.45 -26.91
C THR A 178 -10.97 -2.20 -26.60
N ALA A 179 -9.90 -1.52 -26.18
CA ALA A 179 -8.63 -2.18 -25.87
C ALA A 179 -8.66 -2.90 -24.51
N GLY A 180 -7.77 -3.88 -24.36
CA GLY A 180 -7.74 -4.81 -23.23
C GLY A 180 -8.45 -6.13 -23.54
N VAL A 181 -8.20 -7.15 -22.72
CA VAL A 181 -8.72 -8.50 -22.91
C VAL A 181 -9.50 -8.93 -21.67
N GLY A 182 -10.61 -9.63 -21.87
CA GLY A 182 -11.47 -10.13 -20.78
C GLY A 182 -11.94 -8.99 -19.88
N VAL A 183 -11.76 -9.17 -18.57
CA VAL A 183 -12.15 -8.18 -17.54
C VAL A 183 -11.39 -6.85 -17.65
N MET A 184 -10.27 -6.81 -18.39
CA MET A 184 -9.48 -5.59 -18.60
C MET A 184 -9.98 -4.77 -19.80
N LYS A 185 -10.95 -5.28 -20.57
CA LYS A 185 -11.47 -4.56 -21.73
C LYS A 185 -12.11 -3.25 -21.28
N GLY A 186 -11.73 -2.17 -21.97
CA GLY A 186 -12.18 -0.84 -21.62
C GLY A 186 -11.28 -0.14 -20.60
N GLU A 187 -10.26 -0.79 -20.03
CA GLU A 187 -9.43 -0.26 -18.95
C GLU A 187 -8.07 0.30 -19.39
N MET A 188 -7.72 0.13 -20.67
CA MET A 188 -6.42 0.58 -21.19
C MET A 188 -6.40 2.10 -21.39
N LEU A 189 -5.38 2.78 -20.89
CA LEU A 189 -5.14 4.20 -21.11
C LEU A 189 -4.83 4.47 -22.59
N LYS A 190 -5.42 5.52 -23.16
CA LYS A 190 -5.17 5.95 -24.54
C LYS A 190 -5.07 7.48 -24.63
N PRO A 191 -3.85 8.05 -24.74
CA PRO A 191 -2.56 7.36 -24.75
C PRO A 191 -2.15 6.83 -23.36
N PRO A 192 -1.28 5.80 -23.29
CA PRO A 192 -0.57 5.42 -22.07
C PRO A 192 0.25 6.59 -21.51
N VAL A 193 0.47 6.62 -20.20
CA VAL A 193 1.30 7.65 -19.55
C VAL A 193 2.72 7.14 -19.39
N PRO A 194 3.74 7.78 -19.99
CA PRO A 194 5.11 7.31 -19.88
C PRO A 194 5.67 7.53 -18.47
N ILE A 195 6.45 6.55 -18.01
CA ILE A 195 7.37 6.67 -16.89
C ILE A 195 8.68 7.18 -17.49
N LEU A 196 8.92 8.48 -17.36
CA LEU A 196 10.10 9.15 -17.92
C LEU A 196 11.38 8.63 -17.27
N SER A 197 11.32 8.39 -15.96
CA SER A 197 12.39 7.70 -15.23
C SER A 197 11.89 7.08 -13.94
N ALA A 198 12.55 6.01 -13.51
CA ALA A 198 12.46 5.47 -12.16
C ALA A 198 13.84 5.55 -11.49
N ARG A 199 13.95 6.23 -10.35
CA ARG A 199 15.25 6.39 -9.66
C ARG A 199 15.09 6.21 -8.16
N ARG A 200 16.07 5.58 -7.52
CA ARG A 200 16.20 5.65 -6.06
C ARG A 200 16.30 7.12 -5.63
N THR A 201 15.73 7.45 -4.48
CA THR A 201 15.75 8.82 -3.94
C THR A 201 15.91 8.77 -2.42
N THR A 202 16.34 9.90 -1.84
CA THR A 202 16.26 10.14 -0.40
C THR A 202 15.04 11.03 -0.16
N ALA A 203 13.85 10.44 -0.07
CA ALA A 203 12.68 11.18 0.37
C ALA A 203 12.63 11.16 1.91
N PRO A 204 12.21 12.25 2.57
CA PRO A 204 11.87 12.20 3.98
C PRO A 204 10.82 11.12 4.21
N ILE A 205 10.94 10.39 5.32
CA ILE A 205 9.88 9.49 5.79
C ILE A 205 8.57 10.30 5.82
N PRO A 206 7.45 9.83 5.24
CA PRO A 206 6.17 10.51 5.43
C PRO A 206 5.93 10.68 6.93
N LYS A 207 5.50 11.87 7.36
CA LYS A 207 4.85 12.02 8.67
C LYS A 207 3.66 11.07 8.63
N VAL A 208 3.80 9.90 9.24
CA VAL A 208 2.66 9.09 9.64
C VAL A 208 1.95 9.96 10.67
N GLU A 209 0.96 10.75 10.24
CA GLU A 209 -0.16 11.01 11.12
C GLU A 209 -0.72 9.64 11.42
N THR A 210 -0.30 9.10 12.55
CA THR A 210 -0.93 7.94 13.12
C THR A 210 -2.38 8.38 13.27
N PRO A 211 -3.37 7.75 12.61
CA PRO A 211 -4.72 7.93 13.08
C PRO A 211 -4.67 7.62 14.58
N PRO A 212 -5.37 8.40 15.44
CA PRO A 212 -5.49 8.03 16.83
C PRO A 212 -5.82 6.55 16.84
N VAL A 213 -5.05 5.76 17.58
CA VAL A 213 -5.52 4.43 17.96
C VAL A 213 -6.79 4.71 18.72
N GLU A 214 -7.92 4.70 18.01
CA GLU A 214 -9.22 4.63 18.64
C GLU A 214 -9.15 3.34 19.42
N ALA A 215 -9.04 3.51 20.73
CA ALA A 215 -9.04 2.40 21.67
C ALA A 215 -10.20 1.52 21.26
N ALA A 216 -9.90 0.23 21.01
CA ALA A 216 -10.93 -0.76 20.76
C ALA A 216 -12.08 -0.51 21.74
N PRO A 217 -13.33 -0.40 21.28
CA PRO A 217 -14.45 -0.20 22.19
C PRO A 217 -14.36 -1.30 23.24
N ALA A 218 -14.34 -0.89 24.50
CA ALA A 218 -14.39 -1.81 25.62
C ALA A 218 -15.50 -2.82 25.33
N ALA A 219 -15.16 -4.12 25.44
CA ALA A 219 -16.11 -5.19 25.27
C ALA A 219 -17.40 -4.82 26.04
N PRO A 220 -18.59 -4.95 25.42
CA PRO A 220 -19.81 -4.66 26.13
C PRO A 220 -19.84 -5.51 27.40
N ALA A 221 -20.06 -4.86 28.54
CA ALA A 221 -20.25 -5.53 29.81
C ALA A 221 -21.27 -6.65 29.59
N LEU A 222 -20.88 -7.88 29.88
CA LEU A 222 -21.79 -9.01 29.93
C LEU A 222 -22.93 -8.65 30.87
N THR A 223 -24.11 -8.41 30.31
CA THR A 223 -25.34 -8.39 31.10
C THR A 223 -25.46 -9.76 31.78
N PRO A 224 -25.66 -9.81 33.11
CA PRO A 224 -25.92 -11.09 33.76
C PRO A 224 -27.19 -11.69 33.14
N ALA A 225 -27.10 -12.97 32.79
CA ALA A 225 -28.23 -13.73 32.27
C ALA A 225 -29.41 -13.64 33.25
N PRO A 226 -30.66 -13.57 32.75
CA PRO A 226 -31.83 -13.61 33.60
C PRO A 226 -31.85 -14.94 34.38
N THR A 227 -31.95 -14.84 35.70
CA THR A 227 -32.13 -15.99 36.59
C THR A 227 -33.37 -16.76 36.16
N ALA A 228 -33.20 -18.02 35.76
CA ALA A 228 -34.32 -18.89 35.46
C ALA A 228 -35.22 -19.03 36.70
N PRO A 229 -36.56 -19.03 36.57
CA PRO A 229 -37.43 -19.27 37.70
C PRO A 229 -37.24 -20.70 38.20
N VAL A 230 -36.90 -20.84 39.47
CA VAL A 230 -36.90 -22.12 40.19
C VAL A 230 -38.34 -22.62 40.20
N THR A 231 -38.60 -23.70 39.46
CA THR A 231 -39.86 -24.43 39.53
C THR A 231 -39.89 -25.20 40.85
N PRO A 232 -40.89 -25.03 41.74
CA PRO A 232 -41.00 -25.87 42.91
C PRO A 232 -41.33 -27.30 42.49
N SER A 233 -40.61 -28.27 43.09
CA SER A 233 -40.93 -29.69 42.99
C SER A 233 -42.33 -29.97 43.54
N PRO A 234 -43.14 -30.84 42.92
CA PRO A 234 -44.44 -31.19 43.45
C PRO A 234 -44.33 -32.01 44.74
N GLU A 235 -44.98 -31.51 45.78
CA GLU A 235 -45.23 -32.16 47.06
C GLU A 235 -46.07 -33.42 46.86
N ALA A 236 -45.61 -34.54 47.43
CA ALA A 236 -46.30 -35.82 47.37
C ALA A 236 -47.55 -35.80 48.26
N ALA A 237 -48.72 -36.04 47.66
CA ALA A 237 -49.96 -36.27 48.38
C ALA A 237 -50.00 -37.71 48.96
N PRO A 238 -50.64 -37.93 50.12
CA PRO A 238 -50.56 -39.16 50.88
C PRO A 238 -51.41 -40.28 50.28
N GLN A 239 -50.92 -41.51 50.42
CA GLN A 239 -51.59 -42.75 50.02
C GLN A 239 -52.78 -43.04 50.94
N GLY A 240 -53.92 -43.36 50.33
CA GLY A 240 -55.00 -44.15 50.94
C GLY A 240 -54.90 -45.61 50.51
#